data_AF-A0A1V9XVV1-F1
#
_entry.id   AF-A0A1V9XVV1-F1
#
_cell.length_a   1.000
_cell.length_b   1.000
_cell.length_c   1.000
_cell.angle_alpha   90.00
_cell.angle_beta   90.00
_cell.angle_gamma   90.00
#
_symmetry.space_group_name_H-M   'P 1'
#
loop_
_entity.id
_entity.type
_entity.pdbx_description
1 polymer ?
#
loop_
_entity_poly.entity_id
_entity_poly.type
_entity_poly.pdbx_seq_one_letter_code
_entity_poly.pdbx_strand_id
1 'polypeptide(L)'
;MDDEAETYKLWRIRKTIMQLCHDRGYLVTQEELDQDLEGFKEQFGDKPSDKRPARSDLVVLVSHNDDPTDQMFVFFPDESKIGIKTIKTYCQRMQEENISRAIIVVQAGMTPSAKQALGDMAPKYILEHFLESELLINIIEHELVPEHVVLTPEEKTELLAR
;
A
#
# COMPACT_ATOMS: atom_id res chain seq x y z
N MET A 1 -14.98 19.22 -7.65
CA MET A 1 -13.75 18.42 -7.52
C MET A 1 -13.02 18.56 -8.83
N ASP A 2 -11.72 18.79 -8.79
CA ASP A 2 -10.90 18.76 -10.00
C ASP A 2 -10.56 17.29 -10.27
N ASP A 3 -11.31 16.67 -11.18
CA ASP A 3 -11.18 15.26 -11.54
C ASP A 3 -9.79 14.94 -12.10
N GLU A 4 -9.18 15.89 -12.80
CA GLU A 4 -7.84 15.74 -13.35
C GLU A 4 -6.79 15.69 -12.24
N ALA A 5 -6.87 16.63 -11.28
CA ALA A 5 -5.96 16.67 -10.14
C ALA A 5 -6.10 15.43 -9.23
N GLU A 6 -7.33 14.98 -8.95
CA GLU A 6 -7.55 13.78 -8.12
C GLU A 6 -7.08 12.51 -8.84
N THR A 7 -7.30 12.40 -10.16
CA THR A 7 -6.79 11.28 -10.97
C THR A 7 -5.27 11.23 -10.93
N TYR A 8 -4.60 12.37 -11.15
CA TYR A 8 -3.15 12.48 -11.06
C TYR A 8 -2.64 12.07 -9.67
N LYS A 9 -3.31 12.55 -8.61
CA LYS A 9 -2.98 12.22 -7.22
C LYS A 9 -3.04 10.70 -6.98
N LEU A 10 -4.13 10.05 -7.39
CA LEU A 10 -4.31 8.60 -7.22
C LEU A 10 -3.29 7.79 -8.03
N TRP A 11 -2.99 8.20 -9.26
CA TRP A 11 -1.94 7.60 -10.07
C TRP A 11 -0.57 7.68 -9.38
N ARG A 12 -0.18 8.86 -8.88
CA ARG A 12 1.09 9.06 -8.16
C ARG A 12 1.19 8.17 -6.92
N ILE A 13 0.14 8.14 -6.11
CA ILE A 13 0.09 7.31 -4.90
C ILE A 13 0.22 5.83 -5.27
N ARG A 14 -0.53 5.35 -6.28
CA ARG A 14 -0.46 3.97 -6.72
C ARG A 14 0.94 3.62 -7.23
N LYS A 15 1.58 4.51 -8.00
CA LYS A 15 2.95 4.31 -8.48
C LYS A 15 3.96 4.16 -7.34
N THR A 16 3.90 5.04 -6.33
CA THR A 16 4.75 4.93 -5.13
C THR A 16 4.48 3.62 -4.36
N ILE A 17 3.23 3.18 -4.28
CA ILE A 17 2.87 1.90 -3.65
C ILE A 17 3.46 0.71 -4.44
N MET A 18 3.40 0.73 -5.77
CA MET A 18 4.01 -0.34 -6.59
C MET A 18 5.51 -0.42 -6.37
N GLN A 19 6.21 0.72 -6.35
CA GLN A 19 7.63 0.80 -6.04
C GLN A 19 7.91 0.28 -4.62
N LEU A 20 7.14 0.72 -3.61
CA LEU A 20 7.27 0.25 -2.23
C LEU A 20 7.08 -1.27 -2.11
N CYS A 21 6.11 -1.85 -2.81
CA CYS A 21 5.90 -3.30 -2.85
C CYS A 21 7.11 -4.00 -3.48
N HIS A 22 7.59 -3.51 -4.62
CA HIS A 22 8.77 -4.05 -5.30
C HIS A 22 10.02 -4.02 -4.40
N ASP A 23 10.29 -2.88 -3.75
CA ASP A 23 11.46 -2.70 -2.88
C ASP A 23 11.40 -3.56 -1.61
N ARG A 24 10.19 -3.95 -1.20
CA ARG A 24 9.96 -4.94 -0.13
C ARG A 24 10.09 -6.39 -0.60
N GLY A 25 10.49 -6.65 -1.83
CA GLY A 25 10.67 -8.00 -2.38
C GLY A 25 9.38 -8.66 -2.86
N TYR A 26 8.28 -7.90 -3.03
CA TYR A 26 7.07 -8.42 -3.63
C TYR A 26 7.14 -8.42 -5.16
N LEU A 27 6.46 -9.39 -5.77
CA LEU A 27 6.38 -9.51 -7.22
C LEU A 27 5.49 -8.39 -7.78
N VAL A 28 6.11 -7.46 -8.49
CA VAL A 28 5.46 -6.37 -9.24
C VAL A 28 6.05 -6.37 -10.64
N THR A 29 5.21 -6.30 -11.66
CA THR A 29 5.68 -6.33 -13.05
C THR A 29 6.28 -4.99 -13.48
N GLN A 30 7.19 -5.02 -14.46
CA GLN A 30 7.77 -3.79 -15.01
C GLN A 30 6.69 -2.89 -15.63
N GLU A 31 5.65 -3.48 -16.24
CA GLU A 31 4.50 -2.75 -16.79
C GLU A 31 3.74 -1.97 -15.71
N GLU A 32 3.59 -2.53 -14.50
CA GLU A 32 2.96 -1.84 -13.38
C GLU A 32 3.82 -0.71 -12.79
N LEU A 33 5.14 -0.87 -12.81
CA LEU A 33 6.09 0.15 -12.34
C LEU A 33 6.20 1.34 -13.32
N ASP A 34 6.20 1.03 -14.61
CA ASP A 34 6.36 2.02 -15.69
C ASP A 34 5.04 2.63 -16.17
N GLN A 35 3.90 2.21 -15.61
CA GLN A 35 2.59 2.75 -15.96
C GLN A 35 2.57 4.28 -15.91
N ASP A 36 2.25 4.89 -17.04
CA ASP A 36 2.08 6.33 -17.17
C ASP A 36 0.64 6.75 -16.80
N LEU A 37 0.41 8.06 -16.78
CA LEU A 37 -0.89 8.61 -16.38
C LEU A 37 -2.00 8.23 -17.36
N GLU A 38 -1.70 8.17 -18.66
CA GLU A 38 -2.69 7.85 -19.69
C GLU A 38 -3.08 6.38 -19.61
N GLY A 39 -2.13 5.45 -19.44
CA GLY A 39 -2.40 4.04 -19.20
C GLY A 39 -3.20 3.81 -17.91
N PHE A 40 -2.95 4.60 -16.87
CA PHE A 40 -3.76 4.56 -15.65
C PHE A 40 -5.21 5.02 -15.91
N LYS A 41 -5.40 6.11 -16.67
CA LYS A 41 -6.74 6.59 -17.06
C LYS A 41 -7.48 5.60 -17.94
N GLU A 42 -6.79 4.94 -18.87
CA GLU A 42 -7.40 3.90 -19.71
C GLU A 42 -7.86 2.71 -18.88
N GLN A 43 -7.07 2.31 -17.88
CA GLN A 43 -7.37 1.16 -17.04
C GLN A 43 -8.47 1.43 -16.00
N PHE A 44 -8.42 2.56 -15.31
CA PHE A 44 -9.30 2.84 -14.16
C PHE A 44 -10.27 4.02 -14.37
N GLY A 45 -10.04 4.84 -15.39
CA GLY A 45 -10.84 6.04 -15.72
C GLY A 45 -10.18 7.36 -15.32
N ASP A 46 -10.81 8.46 -15.70
CA ASP A 46 -10.33 9.84 -15.57
C ASP A 46 -11.33 10.78 -14.86
N LYS A 47 -12.44 10.23 -14.36
CA LYS A 47 -13.53 10.94 -13.66
C LYS A 47 -13.78 10.32 -12.27
N PRO A 48 -12.95 10.64 -11.26
CA PRO A 48 -13.17 10.24 -9.88
C PRO A 48 -14.56 10.65 -9.35
N SER A 49 -15.12 11.77 -9.82
CA SER A 49 -16.49 12.19 -9.52
C SER A 49 -17.56 11.15 -9.88
N ASP A 50 -17.36 10.40 -10.97
CA ASP A 50 -18.21 9.29 -11.41
C ASP A 50 -17.75 7.92 -10.84
N LYS A 51 -16.84 7.94 -9.84
CA LYS A 51 -16.16 6.77 -9.28
C LYS A 51 -15.36 5.99 -10.32
N ARG A 52 -14.61 6.69 -11.17
CA ARG A 52 -13.72 6.11 -12.18
C ARG A 52 -12.41 6.91 -12.25
N PRO A 53 -11.36 6.55 -11.50
CA PRO A 53 -11.20 5.34 -10.70
C PRO A 53 -12.09 5.31 -9.46
N ALA A 54 -12.72 4.16 -9.21
CA ALA A 54 -13.18 3.84 -7.86
C ALA A 54 -11.99 3.40 -7.03
N ARG A 55 -11.89 3.84 -5.78
CA ARG A 55 -10.78 3.45 -4.91
C ARG A 55 -10.75 1.94 -4.62
N SER A 56 -11.91 1.29 -4.68
CA SER A 56 -12.00 -0.18 -4.65
C SER A 56 -11.23 -0.89 -5.77
N ASP A 57 -11.12 -0.24 -6.93
CA ASP A 57 -10.47 -0.81 -8.13
C ASP A 57 -8.95 -0.66 -8.07
N LEU A 58 -8.47 0.24 -7.20
CA LEU A 58 -7.05 0.46 -6.93
C LEU A 58 -6.49 -0.55 -5.93
N VAL A 59 -7.32 -1.42 -5.35
CA VAL A 59 -6.86 -2.45 -4.39
C VAL A 59 -5.84 -3.35 -5.06
N VAL A 60 -4.72 -3.57 -4.37
CA VAL A 60 -3.60 -4.37 -4.86
C VAL A 60 -3.49 -5.62 -4.02
N LEU A 61 -3.18 -6.74 -4.66
CA LEU A 61 -2.72 -7.96 -4.01
C LEU A 61 -1.37 -8.33 -4.61
N VAL A 62 -0.33 -8.41 -3.78
CA VAL A 62 1.01 -8.82 -4.18
C VAL A 62 1.46 -10.07 -3.42
N SER A 63 2.30 -10.89 -4.04
CA SER A 63 2.93 -12.08 -3.44
C SER A 63 4.44 -11.88 -3.35
N HIS A 64 5.07 -12.34 -2.27
CA HIS A 64 6.51 -12.19 -2.08
C HIS A 64 7.31 -13.08 -3.05
N ASN A 65 8.48 -12.61 -3.49
CA ASN A 65 9.32 -13.35 -4.45
C ASN A 65 9.89 -14.64 -3.86
N ASP A 66 10.30 -14.60 -2.58
CA ASP A 66 10.91 -15.77 -1.91
C ASP A 66 9.90 -16.75 -1.32
N ASP A 67 8.70 -16.28 -0.96
CA ASP A 67 7.65 -17.08 -0.34
C ASP A 67 6.27 -16.69 -0.92
N PRO A 68 5.72 -17.45 -1.87
CA PRO A 68 4.42 -17.17 -2.46
C PRO A 68 3.24 -17.19 -1.46
N THR A 69 3.45 -17.73 -0.25
CA THR A 69 2.45 -17.72 0.82
C THR A 69 2.46 -16.42 1.63
N ASP A 70 3.55 -15.65 1.59
CA ASP A 70 3.57 -14.27 2.08
C ASP A 70 2.96 -13.37 1.01
N GLN A 71 1.66 -13.09 1.19
CA GLN A 71 0.93 -12.14 0.36
C GLN A 71 0.58 -10.90 1.18
N MET A 72 0.38 -9.79 0.49
CA MET A 72 0.01 -8.52 1.10
C MET A 72 -1.08 -7.81 0.30
N PHE A 73 -2.10 -7.35 1.02
CA PHE A 73 -3.10 -6.45 0.46
C PHE A 73 -2.67 -4.99 0.55
N VAL A 74 -3.07 -4.18 -0.42
CA VAL A 74 -3.07 -2.72 -0.29
C VAL A 74 -4.47 -2.19 -0.54
N PHE A 75 -5.06 -1.59 0.48
CA PHE A 75 -6.43 -1.07 0.46
C PHE A 75 -6.46 0.44 0.29
N PHE A 76 -7.40 0.91 -0.53
CA PHE A 76 -7.69 2.32 -0.75
C PHE A 76 -9.14 2.60 -0.31
N PRO A 77 -9.37 2.97 0.96
CA PRO A 77 -10.70 3.35 1.45
C PRO A 77 -11.22 4.64 0.81
N ASP A 78 -12.53 4.67 0.53
CA ASP A 78 -13.27 5.89 0.13
C ASP A 78 -13.47 6.88 1.28
N GLU A 79 -13.52 6.39 2.51
CA GLU A 79 -13.71 7.20 3.71
C GLU A 79 -12.48 8.07 3.98
N SER A 80 -12.70 9.39 4.14
CA SER A 80 -11.60 10.31 4.46
C SER A 80 -10.93 9.99 5.80
N LYS A 81 -11.75 9.56 6.79
CA LYS A 81 -11.29 9.15 8.11
C LYS A 81 -11.79 7.75 8.45
N ILE A 82 -10.85 6.84 8.69
CA ILE A 82 -11.17 5.41 8.85
C ILE A 82 -11.68 5.09 10.26
N GLY A 83 -12.85 4.46 10.31
CA GLY A 83 -13.45 3.91 11.51
C GLY A 83 -13.10 2.44 11.76
N ILE A 84 -13.40 1.95 12.96
CA ILE A 84 -13.17 0.54 13.34
C ILE A 84 -13.96 -0.45 12.48
N LYS A 85 -15.12 -0.04 11.94
CA LYS A 85 -15.96 -0.89 11.09
C LYS A 85 -15.20 -1.30 9.82
N THR A 86 -14.57 -0.34 9.16
CA THR A 86 -13.80 -0.52 7.92
C THR A 86 -12.60 -1.44 8.16
N ILE A 87 -11.90 -1.26 9.30
CA ILE A 87 -10.81 -2.17 9.69
C ILE A 87 -11.28 -3.61 9.87
N LYS A 88 -12.41 -3.82 10.55
CA LYS A 88 -12.99 -5.17 10.71
C LYS A 88 -13.34 -5.81 9.36
N THR A 89 -13.87 -5.03 8.41
CA THR A 89 -14.16 -5.51 7.06
C THR A 89 -12.89 -5.96 6.33
N TYR A 90 -11.81 -5.17 6.40
CA TYR A 90 -10.53 -5.58 5.80
C TYR A 90 -9.93 -6.81 6.47
N CYS A 91 -10.02 -6.92 7.79
CA CYS A 91 -9.54 -8.10 8.51
C CYS A 91 -10.33 -9.36 8.16
N GLN A 92 -11.63 -9.24 7.95
CA GLN A 92 -12.45 -10.35 7.47
C GLN A 92 -11.99 -10.79 6.08
N ARG A 93 -11.79 -9.84 5.15
CA ARG A 93 -11.28 -10.16 3.80
C ARG A 93 -9.89 -10.80 3.85
N MET A 94 -9.00 -10.30 4.68
CA MET A 94 -7.68 -10.89 4.94
C MET A 94 -7.81 -12.33 5.45
N GLN A 95 -8.74 -12.59 6.37
CA GLN A 95 -8.98 -13.93 6.91
C GLN A 95 -9.54 -14.89 5.85
N GLU A 96 -10.46 -14.42 5.00
CA GLU A 96 -11.06 -15.22 3.91
C GLU A 96 -10.01 -15.64 2.87
N GLU A 97 -9.06 -14.74 2.56
CA GLU A 97 -7.98 -14.99 1.60
C GLU A 97 -6.72 -15.60 2.26
N ASN A 98 -6.75 -15.85 3.57
CA ASN A 98 -5.62 -16.36 4.36
C ASN A 98 -4.35 -15.48 4.27
N ILE A 99 -4.53 -14.16 4.29
CA ILE A 99 -3.48 -13.15 4.18
C ILE A 99 -3.24 -12.49 5.54
N SER A 100 -1.97 -12.35 5.92
CA SER A 100 -1.58 -11.81 7.23
C SER A 100 -1.15 -10.34 7.20
N ARG A 101 -0.80 -9.80 6.03
CA ARG A 101 -0.26 -8.44 5.87
C ARG A 101 -1.19 -7.54 5.04
N ALA A 102 -1.34 -6.30 5.47
CA ALA A 102 -2.02 -5.29 4.68
C ALA A 102 -1.45 -3.89 4.89
N ILE A 103 -1.52 -3.08 3.84
CA ILE A 103 -1.31 -1.64 3.86
C ILE A 103 -2.66 -0.94 3.64
N ILE A 104 -2.94 0.11 4.40
CA ILE A 104 -4.14 0.93 4.26
C ILE A 104 -3.74 2.37 3.91
N VAL A 105 -4.11 2.81 2.71
CA VAL A 105 -3.84 4.17 2.23
C VAL A 105 -4.97 5.12 2.65
N VAL A 106 -4.73 5.93 3.67
CA VAL A 106 -5.74 6.80 4.29
C VAL A 106 -5.65 8.24 3.79
N GLN A 107 -6.80 8.88 3.54
CA GLN A 107 -6.81 10.27 3.03
C GLN A 107 -6.41 11.29 4.09
N ALA A 108 -7.13 11.32 5.23
CA ALA A 108 -6.90 12.26 6.32
C ALA A 108 -6.42 11.58 7.61
N GLY A 109 -6.76 10.30 7.81
CA GLY A 109 -6.24 9.51 8.91
C GLY A 109 -7.24 8.50 9.48
N MET A 110 -6.98 8.07 10.71
CA MET A 110 -7.75 7.03 11.40
C MET A 110 -8.30 7.53 12.74
N THR A 111 -9.46 7.01 13.14
CA THR A 111 -9.98 7.21 14.50
C THR A 111 -9.09 6.51 15.54
N PRO A 112 -9.02 7.01 16.79
CA PRO A 112 -8.24 6.35 17.85
C PRO A 112 -8.62 4.88 18.06
N SER A 113 -9.91 4.55 18.01
CA SER A 113 -10.40 3.17 18.12
C SER A 113 -9.95 2.29 16.94
N ALA A 114 -9.85 2.84 15.73
CA ALA A 114 -9.32 2.11 14.59
C ALA A 114 -7.82 1.85 14.75
N LYS A 115 -7.04 2.84 15.23
CA LYS A 115 -5.60 2.67 15.52
C LYS A 115 -5.36 1.62 16.60
N GLN A 116 -6.16 1.63 17.67
CA GLN A 116 -6.09 0.63 18.72
C GLN A 116 -6.39 -0.77 18.18
N ALA A 117 -7.41 -0.91 17.33
CA ALA A 117 -7.74 -2.20 16.71
C ALA A 117 -6.58 -2.77 15.87
N LEU A 118 -5.77 -1.94 15.20
CA LEU A 118 -4.57 -2.44 14.49
C LEU A 118 -3.57 -3.07 15.45
N GLY A 119 -3.37 -2.47 16.63
CA GLY A 119 -2.47 -3.00 17.66
C GLY A 119 -2.99 -4.30 18.28
N ASP A 120 -4.31 -4.38 18.53
CA ASP A 120 -4.94 -5.56 19.14
C ASP A 120 -4.92 -6.79 18.21
N MET A 121 -4.73 -6.60 16.91
CA MET A 121 -4.67 -7.67 15.91
C MET A 121 -3.25 -8.24 15.73
N ALA A 122 -2.24 -7.50 16.16
CA ALA A 122 -0.87 -7.98 16.17
C ALA A 122 -0.67 -9.05 17.27
N PRO A 123 0.23 -10.04 17.07
CA PRO A 123 1.10 -10.23 15.90
C PRO A 123 0.43 -11.02 14.76
N LYS A 124 -0.82 -11.46 14.93
CA LYS A 124 -1.47 -12.37 13.96
C LYS A 124 -1.70 -11.70 12.60
N TYR A 125 -2.19 -10.46 12.60
CA TYR A 125 -2.32 -9.64 11.40
C TYR A 125 -1.47 -8.38 11.55
N ILE A 126 -0.69 -8.06 10.52
CA ILE A 126 0.16 -6.89 10.46
C ILE A 126 -0.49 -5.90 9.51
N LEU A 127 -1.05 -4.82 10.07
CA LEU A 127 -1.71 -3.77 9.31
C LEU A 127 -0.93 -2.47 9.44
N GLU A 128 -0.40 -2.00 8.32
CA GLU A 128 0.28 -0.72 8.19
C GLU A 128 -0.68 0.33 7.61
N HIS A 129 -0.44 1.60 7.89
CA HIS A 129 -1.19 2.68 7.26
C HIS A 129 -0.26 3.79 6.80
N PHE A 130 -0.61 4.42 5.68
CA PHE A 130 0.08 5.58 5.11
C PHE A 130 -0.93 6.65 4.77
N LEU A 131 -0.57 7.92 4.98
CA LEU A 131 -1.35 9.02 4.47
C LEU A 131 -1.11 9.17 2.97
N GLU A 132 -2.16 9.52 2.21
CA GLU A 132 -2.02 9.83 0.79
C GLU A 132 -0.97 10.91 0.52
N SER A 133 -0.91 11.92 1.39
CA SER A 133 0.07 13.00 1.30
C SER A 133 1.51 12.52 1.42
N GLU A 134 1.76 11.43 2.16
CA GLU A 134 3.10 10.84 2.32
C GLU A 134 3.52 10.04 1.09
N LEU A 135 2.56 9.55 0.30
CA LEU A 135 2.81 8.69 -0.87
C LEU A 135 2.85 9.47 -2.20
N LEU A 136 2.63 10.78 -2.19
CA LEU A 136 2.70 11.60 -3.42
C LEU A 136 4.11 11.67 -4.00
N ILE A 137 5.11 11.60 -3.13
CA ILE A 137 6.52 11.68 -3.46
C ILE A 137 7.20 10.46 -2.82
N ASN A 138 7.88 9.67 -3.64
CA ASN A 138 8.69 8.59 -3.11
C ASN A 138 9.97 9.17 -2.51
N ILE A 139 10.08 9.16 -1.17
CA ILE A 139 11.20 9.77 -0.47
C ILE A 139 12.53 9.05 -0.71
N ILE A 140 12.52 7.79 -1.14
CA ILE A 140 13.75 7.02 -1.39
C ILE A 140 14.46 7.47 -2.68
N GLU A 141 13.72 8.11 -3.60
CA GLU A 141 14.28 8.65 -4.86
C GLU A 141 15.02 9.98 -4.60
N HIS A 142 14.95 10.53 -3.40
CA HIS A 142 15.61 11.77 -3.05
C HIS A 142 17.12 11.58 -2.92
N GLU A 143 17.93 12.46 -3.53
CA GLU A 143 19.40 12.37 -3.58
C GLU A 143 20.08 12.20 -2.21
N LEU A 144 19.51 12.78 -1.17
CA LEU A 144 20.03 12.70 0.20
C LEU A 144 19.71 11.38 0.93
N VAL A 145 18.90 10.50 0.34
CA VAL A 145 18.50 9.23 0.95
C VAL A 145 19.39 8.12 0.37
N PRO A 146 20.28 7.51 1.17
CA PRO A 146 21.10 6.40 0.69
C PRO A 146 20.24 5.15 0.48
N GLU A 147 20.80 4.17 -0.21
CA GLU A 147 20.19 2.85 -0.33
C GLU A 147 20.16 2.14 1.04
N HIS A 148 18.98 1.64 1.42
CA HIS A 148 18.77 0.90 2.66
C HIS A 148 18.42 -0.55 2.33
N VAL A 149 19.26 -1.48 2.76
CA VAL A 149 19.06 -2.92 2.57
C VAL A 149 18.74 -3.58 3.90
N VAL A 150 17.65 -4.35 3.95
CA VAL A 150 17.25 -5.12 5.15
C VAL A 150 18.11 -6.39 5.22
N LEU A 151 18.86 -6.55 6.31
CA LEU A 151 19.68 -7.73 6.54
C LEU A 151 18.83 -8.94 6.92
N THR A 152 19.20 -10.12 6.42
CA THR A 152 18.62 -11.39 6.87
C THR A 152 19.05 -11.73 8.30
N PRO A 153 18.34 -12.61 9.02
CA PRO A 153 18.76 -13.10 10.33
C PRO A 153 20.17 -13.69 10.33
N GLU A 154 20.56 -14.37 9.25
CA GLU A 154 21.88 -14.96 9.05
C GLU A 154 22.95 -13.88 8.88
N GLU A 155 22.72 -12.91 7.99
CA GLU A 155 23.64 -11.78 7.75
C GLU A 155 23.83 -10.94 9.01
N LYS A 156 22.75 -10.69 9.75
CA LYS A 156 22.80 -9.99 11.03
C LYS A 156 23.67 -10.74 12.04
N THR A 157 23.54 -12.07 12.09
CA THR A 157 24.33 -12.92 12.99
C THR A 157 25.81 -12.88 12.62
N GLU A 158 26.13 -12.96 11.33
CA GLU A 158 27.51 -12.86 10.84
C GLU A 158 28.11 -11.49 11.14
N LEU A 159 27.34 -10.41 10.91
CA LEU A 159 27.77 -9.04 11.19
C LEU A 159 28.13 -8.84 12.67
N LEU A 160 27.32 -9.38 13.58
CA LEU A 160 27.55 -9.28 15.03
C LEU A 160 28.69 -10.18 15.53
N ALA A 161 29.05 -11.20 14.77
CA ALA A 161 30.17 -12.10 15.10
C ALA A 161 31.54 -11.55 14.70
N ARG A 162 31.58 -10.45 13.93
CA ARG A 162 32.81 -9.72 13.55
C ARG A 162 33.16 -8.65 14.58
#